data_AF-A0A1H5MTF8-F1
#
_entry.id   AF-A0A1H5MTF8-F1
#
_cell.length_a   1.000
_cell.length_b   1.000
_cell.length_c   1.000
_cell.angle_alpha   90.00
_cell.angle_beta   90.00
_cell.angle_gamma   90.00
#
_symmetry.space_group_name_H-M   'P 1'
#
loop_
_entity.id
_entity.type
_entity.pdbx_description
1 polymer ?
#
loop_
_entity_poly.entity_id
_entity_poly.type
_entity_poly.pdbx_seq_one_letter_code
_entity_poly.pdbx_strand_id
1 'polypeptide(L)' 'MNTQSNTLDYQQCVQNAALAFLERHQAEHLGYTRVLHRRAVDHLINRFNVSEPVADKLTALAHTELVDIARRKRPANP' A
#
# COMPACT_ATOMS: atom_id res chain seq x y z
N MET A 1 -12.54 25.88 4.85
CA MET A 1 -11.53 25.28 5.74
C MET A 1 -11.37 23.80 5.38
N ASN A 2 -10.22 23.44 4.79
CA ASN A 2 -9.48 22.16 4.79
C ASN A 2 -10.15 20.77 4.67
N THR A 3 -11.34 20.61 4.08
CA THR A 3 -11.85 19.25 3.76
C THR A 3 -10.95 18.48 2.79
N GLN A 4 -10.31 19.18 1.86
CA GLN A 4 -9.42 18.58 0.87
C GLN A 4 -8.09 18.13 1.45
N SER A 5 -7.49 18.91 2.35
CA SER A 5 -6.26 18.55 3.06
C SER A 5 -6.47 17.31 3.92
N ASN A 6 -7.56 17.28 4.70
CA ASN A 6 -7.91 16.13 5.54
C ASN A 6 -8.15 14.85 4.72
N THR A 7 -8.68 14.98 3.50
CA THR A 7 -8.89 13.83 2.61
C THR A 7 -7.57 13.28 2.08
N LEU A 8 -6.63 14.15 1.71
CA LEU A 8 -5.30 13.76 1.25
C LEU A 8 -4.50 13.10 2.38
N ASP A 9 -4.49 13.71 3.57
CA ASP A 9 -3.82 13.17 4.75
C ASP A 9 -4.37 11.78 5.13
N TYR A 10 -5.69 11.61 5.05
CA TYR A 10 -6.34 10.32 5.28
C TYR A 10 -5.96 9.28 4.22
N GLN A 11 -5.95 9.63 2.93
CA GLN A 11 -5.53 8.70 1.87
C GLN A 11 -4.06 8.30 2.00
N GLN A 12 -3.18 9.23 2.39
CA GLN A 12 -1.78 8.94 2.68
C GLN A 12 -1.63 8.00 3.88
N CYS A 13 -2.43 8.21 4.94
CA CYS A 13 -2.46 7.30 6.09
C CYS A 13 -2.83 5.86 5.68
N VAL A 14 -3.89 5.71 4.87
CA VAL A 14 -4.36 4.41 4.37
C VAL A 14 -3.34 3.76 3.43
N GLN A 15 -2.68 4.54 2.56
CA GLN A 15 -1.59 4.04 1.70
C GLN A 15 -0.40 3.54 2.53
N ASN A 16 0.02 4.29 3.55
CA ASN A 16 1.12 3.87 4.43
C ASN A 16 0.79 2.58 5.19
N ALA A 17 -0.47 2.41 5.61
CA ALA A 17 -0.92 1.16 6.20
C ALA A 17 -0.85 -0.01 5.21
N ALA A 18 -1.23 0.23 3.95
CA ALA A 18 -1.10 -0.77 2.88
C ALA A 18 0.36 -1.13 2.63
N LEU A 19 1.26 -0.14 2.58
CA LEU A 19 2.70 -0.35 2.41
C LEU A 19 3.25 -1.25 3.52
N ALA A 20 2.99 -0.91 4.78
CA ALA A 20 3.42 -1.71 5.93
C ALA A 20 2.82 -3.12 5.94
N PHE A 21 1.59 -3.30 5.45
CA PHE A 21 0.99 -4.62 5.28
C PHE A 21 1.74 -5.44 4.22
N LEU A 22 1.96 -4.87 3.04
CA LEU A 22 2.68 -5.53 1.94
C LEU A 22 4.11 -5.89 2.33
N GLU A 23 4.84 -5.00 3.01
CA GLU A 23 6.21 -5.24 3.46
C GLU A 23 6.32 -6.46 4.39
N ARG A 24 5.35 -6.63 5.29
CA ARG A 24 5.31 -7.75 6.25
C ARG A 24 4.92 -9.08 5.61
N HIS A 25 3.95 -9.05 4.69
CA HIS A 25 3.35 -10.28 4.14
C HIS A 25 3.92 -10.72 2.79
N GLN A 26 4.72 -9.90 2.10
CA GLN A 26 5.36 -10.31 0.83
C GLN A 26 6.29 -11.52 0.98
N ALA A 27 6.94 -11.69 2.14
CA ALA A 27 7.83 -12.83 2.39
C ALA A 27 7.05 -14.16 2.44
N GLU A 28 5.82 -14.15 2.96
CA GLU A 28 4.93 -15.32 3.02
C GLU A 28 4.47 -15.78 1.63
N HIS A 29 4.42 -14.86 0.67
CA HIS A 29 3.92 -15.09 -0.68
C HIS A 29 5.04 -15.19 -1.76
N LEU A 30 6.32 -15.17 -1.37
CA LEU A 30 7.47 -15.08 -2.27
C LEU A 30 7.40 -13.89 -3.25
N GLY A 31 6.79 -12.78 -2.80
CA GLY A 31 6.62 -11.55 -3.59
C GLY A 31 5.16 -11.10 -3.71
N TYR A 32 4.94 -10.16 -4.62
CA TYR A 32 3.63 -9.57 -4.85
C TYR A 32 2.74 -10.49 -5.71
N THR A 33 1.72 -11.07 -5.09
CA THR A 33 0.75 -11.95 -5.75
C THR A 33 -0.63 -11.31 -5.76
N ARG A 34 -1.52 -11.75 -6.68
CA ARG A 34 -2.95 -11.33 -6.66
C ARG A 34 -3.62 -11.62 -5.31
N VAL A 35 -3.21 -12.71 -4.64
CA VAL A 35 -3.73 -13.08 -3.31
C VAL A 35 -3.28 -12.08 -2.25
N LEU A 36 -1.99 -11.69 -2.25
CA LEU A 36 -1.48 -10.67 -1.33
C LEU A 36 -2.15 -9.31 -1.56
N HIS A 37 -2.32 -8.90 -2.82
CA HIS A 37 -3.05 -7.68 -3.17
C HIS A 37 -4.47 -7.71 -2.61
N ARG A 38 -5.22 -8.80 -2.85
CA ARG A 38 -6.58 -8.91 -2.34
C ARG A 38 -6.65 -8.85 -0.81
N ARG A 39 -5.74 -9.52 -0.11
CA ARG A 39 -5.65 -9.48 1.35
C ARG A 39 -5.37 -8.08 1.88
N ALA A 40 -4.51 -7.31 1.20
CA ALA A 40 -4.25 -5.92 1.54
C ALA A 40 -5.51 -5.06 1.32
N VAL A 41 -6.22 -5.22 0.20
CA VAL A 41 -7.48 -4.52 -0.08
C VAL A 41 -8.52 -4.81 1.01
N ASP A 42 -8.75 -6.08 1.34
CA ASP A 42 -9.69 -6.48 2.39
C ASP A 42 -9.27 -5.92 3.76
N HIS A 43 -7.96 -5.88 4.07
CA HIS A 43 -7.46 -5.24 5.29
C HIS A 43 -7.81 -3.75 5.35
N LEU A 44 -7.62 -3.02 4.25
CA LEU A 44 -7.92 -1.58 4.21
C LEU A 44 -9.42 -1.30 4.38
N ILE A 45 -10.27 -2.05 3.69
CA ILE A 45 -11.73 -1.94 3.82
C ILE A 45 -12.14 -2.18 5.28
N ASN A 46 -11.69 -3.28 5.89
CA ASN A 46 -12.10 -3.65 7.24
C ASN A 46 -11.52 -2.71 8.32
N ARG A 47 -10.28 -2.25 8.16
CA ARG A 47 -9.59 -1.48 9.20
C ARG A 47 -9.85 0.02 9.11
N PHE A 48 -10.01 0.54 7.90
CA PHE A 48 -10.14 1.99 7.64
C PHE A 48 -11.52 2.38 7.12
N ASN A 49 -12.39 1.42 6.80
CA ASN A 49 -13.73 1.67 6.26
C ASN A 49 -13.71 2.45 4.94
N VAL A 50 -12.68 2.23 4.12
CA VAL A 50 -12.60 2.77 2.75
C VAL A 50 -13.40 1.90 1.78
N SER A 51 -13.88 2.51 0.70
CA SER A 51 -14.54 1.74 -0.37
C SER A 51 -13.52 0.86 -1.10
N GLU A 52 -13.99 -0.25 -1.65
CA GLU A 52 -13.17 -1.20 -2.40
C GLU A 52 -12.36 -0.55 -3.55
N PRO A 53 -12.91 0.35 -4.38
CA PRO A 53 -12.13 1.03 -5.42
C PRO A 53 -11.00 1.91 -4.86
N VAL A 54 -11.22 2.52 -3.68
CA VAL A 54 -10.21 3.35 -3.02
C VAL A 54 -9.13 2.46 -2.42
N ALA A 55 -9.51 1.38 -1.73
CA ALA A 55 -8.58 0.39 -1.19
C ALA A 55 -7.69 -0.20 -2.29
N ASP A 56 -8.30 -0.65 -3.40
CA ASP A 56 -7.58 -1.22 -4.54
C ASP A 56 -6.54 -0.25 -5.12
N LYS A 57 -6.95 1.00 -5.36
CA LYS A 57 -6.07 2.06 -5.83
C LYS A 57 -4.91 2.31 -4.86
N LEU A 58 -5.18 2.47 -3.57
CA LEU A 58 -4.16 2.76 -2.56
C LEU A 58 -3.20 1.59 -2.36
N THR A 59 -3.68 0.34 -2.46
CA THR A 59 -2.82 -0.85 -2.44
C THR A 59 -1.90 -0.90 -3.66
N ALA A 60 -2.40 -0.58 -4.86
CA ALA A 60 -1.57 -0.54 -6.07
C ALA A 60 -0.49 0.57 -6.00
N LEU A 61 -0.85 1.74 -5.44
CA LEU A 61 0.11 2.82 -5.19
C LEU A 61 1.17 2.40 -4.17
N ALA A 62 0.76 1.81 -3.05
CA ALA A 62 1.69 1.30 -2.04
C ALA A 62 2.63 0.22 -2.60
N HIS A 63 2.16 -0.66 -3.49
CA HIS A 63 3.03 -1.63 -4.14
C HIS A 63 4.09 -0.97 -5.03
N THR A 64 3.68 0.04 -5.82
CA THR A 64 4.60 0.80 -6.68
C THR A 64 5.68 1.47 -5.83
N GLU A 65 5.28 2.10 -4.73
CA GLU A 65 6.19 2.72 -3.77
C GLU A 65 7.15 1.71 -3.12
N LEU A 66 6.66 0.52 -2.74
CA LEU A 66 7.48 -0.56 -2.20
C LEU A 66 8.58 -0.97 -3.19
N VAL A 67 8.24 -1.11 -4.47
CA VAL A 67 9.19 -1.45 -5.53
C VAL A 67 10.21 -0.34 -5.72
N ASP A 68 9.80 0.93 -5.70
CA ASP A 68 10.69 2.08 -5.83
C ASP A 68 11.66 2.18 -4.64
N ILE A 69 11.19 1.95 -3.41
CA ILE A 69 12.02 1.88 -2.21
C ILE A 69 13.05 0.76 -2.35
N ALA A 70 12.62 -0.44 -2.77
CA ALA A 70 13.53 -1.57 -2.98
C ALA A 70 14.59 -1.29 -4.06
N ARG A 71 14.21 -0.59 -5.14
CA ARG A 71 15.15 -0.14 -6.20
C ARG A 71 16.18 0.84 -5.66
N ARG A 72 15.77 1.83 -4.86
CA ARG A 72 16.68 2.81 -4.24
C ARG A 72 17.63 2.18 -3.22
N LYS A 73 17.19 1.14 -2.52
CA LYS A 73 17.99 0.40 -1.53
C LYS A 73 19.03 -0.54 -2.16
N ARG A 74 18.93 -0.85 -3.46
CA ARG A 74 19.98 -1.57 -4.17
C ARG A 74 21.09 -0.57 -4.51
N PRO A 75 22.27 -0.62 -3.87
CA PRO A 75 23.39 0.17 -4.36
C PRO A 75 23.68 -0.29 -5.79
N ALA A 76 23.71 0.66 -6.73
CA ALA A 76 24.30 0.42 -8.03
C ALA A 76 25.78 0.08 -7.77
N ASN A 77 26.10 -1.21 -7.72
CA ASN A 77 27.48 -1.65 -7.69
C ASN A 77 28.04 -1.42 -9.09
N PRO A 78 29.05 -0.54 -9.27
CA PRO A 78 29.71 -0.33 -10.56
C PRO A 78 30.47 -1.58 -11.02
#